data_AF-A0A6G3ZK80-F1
#
_entry.id   AF-A0A6G3ZK80-F1
#
_cell.length_a   1.000
_cell.length_b   1.000
_cell.length_c   1.000
_cell.angle_alpha   90.00
_cell.angle_beta   90.00
_cell.angle_gamma   90.00
#
_symmetry.space_group_name_H-M   'P 1'
#
loop_
_entity.id
_entity.type
_entity.pdbx_description
1 polymer ?
#
loop_
_entity_poly.entity_id
_entity_poly.type
_entity_poly.pdbx_seq_one_letter_code
_entity_poly.pdbx_strand_id
1 'polypeptide(L)'
;MFGSFPAEAEPDGAVFGPHHFYIGVLLILLVCLMVRDPDSESAPWGVAGLTLLSVFSFALTWPYYPAVGAFGVLVLLGGATAISVVRPFWWRYGLFARSVLVVGLFVAWDDVLSHALGWRTPLDALWIRYLYPYVSDPYVPSGVRLPSDVRLPSEVELPSGIGIPSDVRFPFDVRLLADVEPFVAENLPDALAVVAL
;
A
#
# COMPACT_ATOMS: atom_id res chain seq x y z
N MET A 1 9.84 -8.03 -18.07
CA MET A 1 8.48 -7.99 -18.66
C MET A 1 7.72 -6.92 -17.91
N PHE A 2 7.20 -5.89 -18.58
CA PHE A 2 6.24 -4.99 -17.95
C PHE A 2 4.91 -5.75 -17.81
N GLY A 3 4.31 -5.74 -16.62
CA GLY A 3 3.02 -6.40 -16.36
C GLY A 3 1.86 -5.74 -17.12
N SER A 4 0.65 -6.28 -16.95
CA SER A 4 -0.57 -5.57 -17.35
C SER A 4 -0.64 -4.21 -16.63
N PHE A 5 -1.26 -3.21 -17.25
CA PHE A 5 -1.49 -1.92 -16.59
C PHE A 5 -2.97 -1.78 -16.17
N PRO A 6 -3.24 -1.40 -14.91
CA PRO A 6 -2.29 -1.38 -13.80
C PRO A 6 -1.82 -2.80 -13.46
N ALA A 7 -0.67 -2.93 -12.78
CA ALA A 7 -0.18 -4.23 -12.34
C ALA A 7 -1.17 -4.88 -11.35
N GLU A 8 -1.82 -4.06 -10.54
CA GLU A 8 -2.87 -4.48 -9.63
C GLU A 8 -4.21 -3.81 -9.95
N ALA A 9 -5.26 -4.63 -10.07
CA ALA A 9 -6.62 -4.13 -10.25
C ALA A 9 -7.10 -3.37 -8.99
N GLU A 10 -6.63 -3.78 -7.82
CA GLU A 10 -6.83 -3.11 -6.55
C GLU A 10 -5.49 -3.13 -5.79
N PRO A 11 -4.94 -1.98 -5.38
CA PRO A 11 -3.67 -1.91 -4.64
C PRO A 11 -3.67 -2.84 -3.41
N ASP A 12 -2.74 -3.79 -3.37
CA ASP A 12 -2.59 -4.85 -2.35
C ASP A 12 -3.88 -5.65 -2.06
N GLY A 13 -4.92 -5.56 -2.90
CA GLY A 13 -6.24 -6.10 -2.65
C GLY A 13 -7.00 -5.45 -1.47
N ALA A 14 -6.52 -4.30 -0.96
CA ALA A 14 -7.12 -3.62 0.18
C ALA A 14 -6.79 -2.12 0.18
N VAL A 15 -7.33 -1.36 -0.77
CA VAL A 15 -6.92 0.06 -1.00
C VAL A 15 -6.99 0.97 0.24
N PHE A 16 -7.90 0.69 1.18
CA PHE A 16 -8.07 1.45 2.43
C PHE A 16 -7.21 0.93 3.59
N GLY A 17 -6.51 -0.18 3.38
CA GLY A 17 -5.52 -0.69 4.29
C GLY A 17 -4.31 0.25 4.37
N PRO A 18 -3.40 0.00 5.33
CA PRO A 18 -2.19 0.80 5.49
C PRO A 18 -1.32 0.75 4.21
N HIS A 19 -1.34 1.85 3.45
CA HIS A 19 -0.44 2.09 2.31
C HIS A 19 0.51 3.23 2.65
N HIS A 20 1.78 3.11 2.23
CA HIS A 20 2.73 4.18 2.45
C HIS A 20 2.46 5.38 1.52
N PHE A 21 1.66 5.19 0.45
CA PHE A 21 1.04 6.31 -0.29
C PHE A 21 0.37 7.34 0.62
N TYR A 22 -0.45 6.90 1.59
CA TYR A 22 -1.14 7.81 2.51
C TYR A 22 -0.17 8.57 3.41
N ILE A 23 0.93 7.94 3.81
CA ILE A 23 2.00 8.60 4.60
C ILE A 23 2.65 9.70 3.75
N GLY A 24 2.98 9.40 2.49
CA GLY A 24 3.54 10.38 1.56
C GLY A 24 2.63 11.58 1.34
N VAL A 25 1.33 11.32 1.09
CA VAL A 25 0.28 12.34 0.98
C VAL A 25 0.20 13.22 2.23
N LEU A 26 0.16 12.62 3.42
CA LEU A 26 0.06 13.36 4.68
C LEU A 26 1.27 14.28 4.91
N LEU A 27 2.48 13.83 4.57
CA LEU A 27 3.69 14.66 4.64
C LEU A 27 3.62 15.84 3.67
N ILE A 28 3.16 15.62 2.43
CA ILE A 28 2.99 16.69 1.43
C ILE A 28 1.97 17.73 1.94
N LEU A 29 0.81 17.27 2.42
CA LEU A 29 -0.24 18.16 2.94
C LEU A 29 0.21 18.89 4.20
N LEU A 30 0.97 18.25 5.09
CA LEU A 30 1.57 18.88 6.25
C LEU A 30 2.48 20.03 5.83
N VAL A 31 3.35 19.82 4.84
CA VAL A 31 4.20 20.90 4.34
C VAL A 31 3.37 22.02 3.72
N CYS A 32 2.36 21.70 2.91
CA CYS A 32 1.45 22.69 2.35
C CYS A 32 0.77 23.54 3.45
N LEU A 33 0.40 22.93 4.58
CA LEU A 33 -0.14 23.63 5.74
C LEU A 33 0.90 24.49 6.45
N MET A 34 2.13 23.98 6.63
CA MET A 34 3.22 24.69 7.30
C MET A 34 3.66 25.95 6.54
N VAL A 35 3.72 25.87 5.20
CA VAL A 35 4.19 26.98 4.35
C VAL A 35 3.06 27.87 3.87
N ARG A 36 1.81 27.58 4.25
CA ARG A 36 0.63 28.34 3.85
C ARG A 36 0.78 29.79 4.31
N ASP A 37 0.73 30.69 3.34
CA ASP A 37 0.57 32.13 3.55
C ASP A 37 -0.83 32.53 3.05
N PRO A 38 -1.76 32.94 3.95
CA PRO A 38 -3.14 33.22 3.58
C PRO A 38 -3.29 34.42 2.64
N ASP A 39 -2.33 35.35 2.64
CA ASP A 39 -2.38 36.57 1.83
C ASP A 39 -1.63 36.43 0.50
N SER A 40 -1.06 35.23 0.24
CA SER A 40 -0.26 34.97 -0.95
C SER A 40 -1.05 34.25 -2.04
N GLU A 41 -1.12 34.85 -3.23
CA GLU A 41 -1.59 34.17 -4.45
C GLU A 41 -0.72 32.97 -4.84
N SER A 42 0.50 32.90 -4.30
CA SER A 42 1.45 31.80 -4.55
C SER A 42 1.35 30.64 -3.57
N ALA A 43 0.37 30.66 -2.66
CA ALA A 43 0.12 29.61 -1.69
C ALA A 43 0.05 28.21 -2.34
N PRO A 44 0.39 27.14 -1.59
CA PRO A 44 0.59 25.80 -2.15
C PRO A 44 -0.73 25.08 -2.49
N TRP A 45 -1.82 25.82 -2.70
CA TRP A 45 -3.16 25.28 -2.96
C TRP A 45 -3.21 24.38 -4.18
N GLY A 46 -2.45 24.68 -5.24
CA GLY A 46 -2.35 23.81 -6.41
C GLY A 46 -1.74 22.45 -6.08
N VAL A 47 -0.68 22.42 -5.28
CA VAL A 47 -0.04 21.16 -4.84
C VAL A 47 -0.95 20.40 -3.90
N ALA A 48 -1.55 21.08 -2.91
CA ALA A 48 -2.51 20.46 -1.99
C ALA A 48 -3.73 19.89 -2.73
N GLY A 49 -4.30 20.64 -3.67
CA GLY A 49 -5.46 20.21 -4.45
C GLY A 49 -5.15 19.00 -5.34
N LEU A 50 -4.04 19.02 -6.07
CA LEU A 50 -3.62 17.87 -6.88
C LEU A 50 -3.31 16.64 -6.04
N THR A 51 -2.70 16.82 -4.85
CA THR A 51 -2.43 15.74 -3.90
C THR A 51 -3.73 15.15 -3.34
N LEU A 52 -4.74 15.97 -3.04
CA LEU A 52 -6.04 15.45 -2.61
C LEU A 52 -6.81 14.75 -3.73
N LEU A 53 -6.71 15.26 -4.97
CA LEU A 53 -7.28 14.60 -6.13
C LEU A 53 -6.58 13.28 -6.42
N SER A 54 -5.27 13.16 -6.18
CA SER A 54 -4.58 11.87 -6.33
C SER A 54 -5.09 10.85 -5.31
N VAL A 55 -5.43 11.26 -4.08
CA VAL A 55 -6.13 10.38 -3.11
C VAL A 55 -7.49 9.95 -3.64
N PHE A 56 -8.26 10.85 -4.24
CA PHE A 56 -9.53 10.49 -4.87
C PHE A 56 -9.34 9.45 -5.97
N SER A 57 -8.33 9.62 -6.84
CA SER A 57 -8.01 8.63 -7.87
C SER A 57 -7.56 7.29 -7.27
N PHE A 58 -6.74 7.29 -6.23
CA PHE A 58 -6.21 6.10 -5.58
C PHE A 58 -7.30 5.33 -4.85
N ALA A 59 -7.93 5.98 -3.86
CA ALA A 59 -8.83 5.32 -2.92
C ALA A 59 -10.27 5.15 -3.45
N LEU A 60 -10.73 6.05 -4.33
CA LEU A 60 -12.14 6.09 -4.73
C LEU A 60 -12.38 5.74 -6.21
N THR A 61 -11.35 5.82 -7.06
CA THR A 61 -11.50 5.51 -8.49
C THR A 61 -10.88 4.17 -8.85
N TRP A 62 -9.65 3.89 -8.41
CA TRP A 62 -8.91 2.68 -8.76
C TRP A 62 -9.67 1.38 -8.46
N PRO A 63 -10.30 1.18 -7.28
CA PRO A 63 -10.98 -0.09 -6.99
C PRO A 63 -12.12 -0.43 -7.94
N TYR A 64 -12.73 0.60 -8.56
CA TYR A 64 -13.87 0.44 -9.48
C TYR A 64 -13.46 0.53 -10.95
N TYR A 65 -12.43 1.32 -11.25
CA TYR A 65 -11.94 1.60 -12.60
C TYR A 65 -10.40 1.59 -12.60
N PRO A 66 -9.76 0.41 -12.59
CA PRO A 66 -8.34 0.31 -12.24
C PRO A 66 -7.41 1.12 -13.14
N ALA A 67 -7.56 1.01 -14.46
CA ALA A 67 -6.75 1.78 -15.41
C ALA A 67 -6.95 3.30 -15.28
N VAL A 68 -8.18 3.74 -15.00
CA VAL A 68 -8.50 5.16 -14.84
C VAL A 68 -7.97 5.69 -13.52
N GLY A 69 -8.11 4.93 -12.44
CA GLY A 69 -7.58 5.26 -11.13
C GLY A 69 -6.07 5.36 -11.15
N ALA A 70 -5.38 4.31 -11.60
CA ALA A 70 -3.91 4.26 -11.70
C ALA A 70 -3.36 5.43 -12.55
N PHE A 71 -3.93 5.64 -13.73
CA PHE A 71 -3.54 6.76 -14.59
C PHE A 71 -3.80 8.11 -13.92
N GLY A 72 -4.96 8.27 -13.27
CA GLY A 72 -5.32 9.48 -12.55
C GLY A 72 -4.32 9.81 -11.45
N VAL A 73 -3.95 8.84 -10.61
CA VAL A 73 -2.96 9.04 -9.54
C VAL A 73 -1.61 9.46 -10.12
N LEU A 74 -1.11 8.76 -11.14
CA LEU A 74 0.17 9.08 -11.79
C LEU A 74 0.20 10.52 -12.34
N VAL A 75 -0.87 10.94 -13.01
CA VAL A 75 -0.96 12.29 -13.58
C VAL A 75 -1.09 13.36 -12.50
N LEU A 76 -1.92 13.14 -11.49
CA LEU A 76 -2.19 14.14 -10.44
C LEU A 76 -1.00 14.29 -9.50
N LEU A 77 -0.40 13.19 -9.07
CA LEU A 77 0.84 13.20 -8.28
C LEU A 77 2.02 13.74 -9.09
N GLY A 78 2.09 13.43 -10.39
CA GLY A 78 3.01 14.04 -11.35
C GLY A 78 2.88 15.54 -11.47
N GLY A 79 1.65 16.04 -11.59
CA GLY A 79 1.37 17.47 -11.59
C GLY A 79 1.79 18.14 -10.28
N ALA A 80 1.44 17.55 -9.13
CA ALA A 80 1.85 18.05 -7.81
C ALA A 80 3.39 18.12 -7.68
N THR A 81 4.08 17.08 -8.14
CA THR A 81 5.55 16.99 -8.16
C THR A 81 6.14 18.08 -9.05
N ALA A 82 5.64 18.21 -10.29
CA ALA A 82 6.14 19.20 -11.24
C ALA A 82 5.98 20.63 -10.72
N ILE A 83 4.81 20.96 -10.15
CA ILE A 83 4.58 22.28 -9.53
C ILE A 83 5.53 22.51 -8.35
N SER A 84 5.77 21.47 -7.54
CA SER A 84 6.68 21.53 -6.38
C SER A 84 8.13 21.82 -6.79
N VAL A 85 8.58 21.27 -7.91
CA VAL A 85 9.96 21.45 -8.41
C VAL A 85 10.12 22.78 -9.15
N VAL A 86 9.17 23.12 -10.01
CA VAL A 86 9.30 24.24 -10.96
C VAL A 86 8.99 25.59 -10.31
N ARG A 87 8.08 25.65 -9.32
CA ARG A 87 7.69 26.95 -8.76
C ARG A 87 8.76 27.50 -7.80
N PRO A 88 9.26 28.74 -8.03
CA PRO A 88 10.21 29.40 -7.13
C PRO A 88 9.71 29.55 -5.69
N PHE A 89 8.39 29.54 -5.48
CA PHE A 89 7.72 29.57 -4.17
C PHE A 89 8.41 28.65 -3.16
N TRP A 90 8.66 27.39 -3.54
CA TRP A 90 9.21 26.36 -2.66
C TRP A 90 10.64 26.61 -2.21
N TRP A 91 11.40 27.39 -2.99
CA TRP A 91 12.80 27.71 -2.71
C TRP A 91 12.97 28.79 -1.64
N ARG A 92 11.88 29.51 -1.31
CA ARG A 92 11.87 30.57 -0.28
C ARG A 92 11.77 30.03 1.15
N TYR A 93 11.28 28.79 1.31
CA TYR A 93 11.10 28.16 2.61
C TYR A 93 12.34 27.41 3.08
N GLY A 94 12.47 27.17 4.38
CA GLY A 94 13.64 26.51 4.98
C GLY A 94 13.91 25.12 4.39
N LEU A 95 15.17 24.67 4.48
CA LEU A 95 15.60 23.35 4.00
C LEU A 95 14.72 22.23 4.57
N PHE A 96 14.32 22.34 5.84
CA PHE A 96 13.46 21.37 6.51
C PHE A 96 12.14 21.10 5.76
N ALA A 97 11.36 22.14 5.45
CA ALA A 97 10.08 21.98 4.77
C ALA A 97 10.24 21.36 3.38
N ARG A 98 11.30 21.75 2.66
CA ARG A 98 11.65 21.16 1.36
C ARG A 98 12.05 19.70 1.47
N SER A 99 12.84 19.33 2.47
CA SER A 99 13.23 17.94 2.72
C SER A 99 12.01 17.09 3.05
N VAL A 100 11.10 17.56 3.91
CA VAL A 100 9.87 16.83 4.23
C VAL A 100 8.99 16.66 2.98
N LEU A 101 8.88 17.68 2.13
CA LEU A 101 8.14 17.59 0.86
C LEU A 101 8.75 16.54 -0.08
N VAL A 102 10.07 16.54 -0.25
CA VAL A 102 10.78 15.57 -1.09
C VAL A 102 10.59 14.15 -0.56
N VAL A 103 10.68 13.95 0.76
CA VAL A 103 10.42 12.65 1.38
C VAL A 103 8.97 12.23 1.15
N GLY A 104 8.00 13.11 1.37
CA GLY A 104 6.58 12.82 1.12
C GLY A 104 6.30 12.43 -0.32
N LEU A 105 6.88 13.15 -1.30
CA LEU A 105 6.78 12.83 -2.71
C LEU A 105 7.42 11.47 -3.03
N PHE A 106 8.62 11.22 -2.51
CA PHE A 106 9.32 9.94 -2.72
C PHE A 106 8.49 8.77 -2.20
N VAL A 107 7.98 8.87 -0.97
CA VAL A 107 7.15 7.82 -0.35
C VAL A 107 5.86 7.60 -1.14
N ALA A 108 5.18 8.66 -1.57
CA ALA A 108 3.97 8.51 -2.38
C ALA A 108 4.23 7.89 -3.76
N TRP A 109 5.34 8.24 -4.40
CA TRP A 109 5.72 7.68 -5.70
C TRP A 109 6.13 6.21 -5.61
N ASP A 110 6.83 5.82 -4.55
CA ASP A 110 7.25 4.43 -4.32
C ASP A 110 6.04 3.48 -4.40
N ASP A 111 4.99 3.76 -3.62
CA ASP A 111 3.75 2.98 -3.55
C ASP A 111 3.03 2.94 -4.91
N VAL A 112 2.78 4.11 -5.49
CA VAL A 112 1.99 4.23 -6.73
C VAL A 112 2.68 3.53 -7.89
N LEU A 113 4.01 3.62 -8.00
CA LEU A 113 4.75 2.96 -9.08
C LEU A 113 4.75 1.44 -8.91
N SER A 114 4.81 0.96 -7.67
CA SER A 114 4.70 -0.47 -7.40
C SER A 114 3.35 -1.01 -7.86
N HIS A 115 2.23 -0.46 -7.38
CA HIS A 115 0.90 -0.95 -7.73
C HIS A 115 0.51 -0.69 -9.19
N ALA A 116 0.93 0.44 -9.77
CA ALA A 116 0.56 0.79 -11.14
C ALA A 116 1.39 0.00 -12.17
N LEU A 117 2.69 -0.21 -11.92
CA LEU A 117 3.63 -0.72 -12.93
C LEU A 117 4.24 -2.08 -12.56
N GLY A 118 4.00 -2.58 -11.35
CA GLY A 118 4.56 -3.83 -10.83
C GLY A 118 6.05 -3.71 -10.49
N TRP A 119 6.52 -2.50 -10.19
CA TRP A 119 7.92 -2.24 -9.88
C TRP A 119 8.20 -2.64 -8.44
N ARG A 120 9.24 -3.45 -8.21
CA ARG A 120 9.73 -3.66 -6.85
C ARG A 120 10.44 -2.42 -6.36
N THR A 121 9.83 -1.71 -5.44
CA THR A 121 10.36 -0.48 -4.87
C THR A 121 10.98 -0.73 -3.49
N PRO A 122 11.92 0.12 -3.05
CA PRO A 122 12.61 -0.09 -1.79
C PRO A 122 11.70 0.03 -0.56
N LEU A 123 10.69 0.91 -0.55
CA LEU A 123 9.81 1.00 0.62
C LEU A 123 8.88 -0.20 0.72
N ASP A 124 8.41 -0.77 -0.38
CA ASP A 124 7.68 -2.04 -0.37
C ASP A 124 8.50 -3.17 0.28
N ALA A 125 9.77 -3.29 -0.10
CA ALA A 125 10.64 -4.31 0.48
C ALA A 125 10.83 -4.12 2.00
N LEU A 126 10.91 -2.86 2.45
CA LEU A 126 10.98 -2.54 3.88
C LEU A 126 9.64 -2.79 4.58
N TRP A 127 8.53 -2.43 3.94
CA TRP A 127 7.19 -2.59 4.45
C TRP A 127 6.87 -4.06 4.71
N ILE A 128 7.05 -4.91 3.69
CA ILE A 128 6.84 -6.35 3.79
C ILE A 128 7.71 -6.97 4.88
N ARG A 129 8.98 -6.52 5.00
CA ARG A 129 9.93 -7.11 5.94
C ARG A 129 9.69 -6.70 7.40
N TYR A 130 9.25 -5.47 7.65
CA TYR A 130 9.29 -4.89 8.99
C TYR A 130 7.94 -4.37 9.50
N LEU A 131 7.00 -4.04 8.63
CA LEU A 131 5.71 -3.44 9.02
C LEU A 131 4.55 -4.41 8.82
N TYR A 132 4.49 -5.07 7.66
CA TYR A 132 3.42 -5.99 7.31
C TYR A 132 3.09 -6.99 8.43
N PRO A 133 4.07 -7.68 9.06
CA PRO A 133 3.78 -8.66 10.12
C PRO A 133 3.01 -8.11 11.33
N TYR A 134 3.03 -6.80 11.56
CA TYR A 134 2.37 -6.15 12.70
C TYR A 134 1.04 -5.48 12.33
N VAL A 135 0.82 -5.21 11.03
CA VAL A 135 -0.38 -4.49 10.55
C VAL A 135 -1.34 -5.36 9.76
N SER A 136 -0.89 -6.52 9.29
CA SER A 136 -1.69 -7.47 8.52
C SER A 136 -2.26 -8.62 9.35
N ASP A 137 -1.95 -8.70 10.65
CA ASP A 137 -2.56 -9.72 11.53
C ASP A 137 -4.08 -9.54 11.50
N PRO A 138 -4.84 -10.47 10.88
CA PRO A 138 -6.28 -10.38 10.91
C PRO A 138 -6.67 -10.45 12.37
N TYR A 139 -7.40 -9.44 12.86
CA TYR A 139 -8.08 -9.53 14.14
C TYR A 139 -9.08 -10.69 14.06
N VAL A 140 -8.61 -11.92 14.32
CA VAL A 140 -9.42 -13.09 14.59
C VAL A 140 -9.60 -13.05 16.10
N PRO A 141 -10.79 -12.69 16.60
CA PRO A 141 -11.04 -12.76 18.03
C PRO A 141 -10.74 -14.20 18.47
N SER A 142 -9.83 -14.37 19.41
CA SER A 142 -9.59 -15.67 20.03
C SER A 142 -10.92 -16.19 20.57
N GLY A 143 -11.47 -17.25 19.96
CA GLY A 143 -12.73 -17.85 20.39
C GLY A 143 -13.93 -17.72 19.45
N VAL A 144 -13.75 -17.41 18.16
CA VAL A 144 -14.82 -17.65 17.16
C VAL A 144 -15.11 -19.15 17.10
N ARG A 145 -16.26 -19.55 17.66
CA ARG A 145 -16.78 -20.92 17.58
C ARG A 145 -17.71 -21.00 16.37
N LEU A 146 -17.50 -22.00 15.51
CA LEU A 146 -18.44 -22.30 14.43
C LEU A 146 -19.80 -22.70 15.03
N PRO A 147 -20.94 -22.24 14.46
CA PRO A 147 -22.24 -22.77 14.80
C PRO A 147 -22.27 -24.29 14.54
N SER A 148 -22.93 -25.05 15.42
CA SER A 148 -22.98 -26.52 15.41
C SER A 148 -23.57 -27.15 14.14
N ASP A 149 -24.18 -26.34 13.26
CA ASP A 149 -24.91 -26.80 12.07
C ASP A 149 -24.16 -26.54 10.75
N VAL A 150 -22.92 -26.03 10.80
CA VAL A 150 -22.13 -25.74 9.60
C VAL A 150 -21.42 -27.00 9.10
N ARG A 151 -21.81 -27.47 7.91
CA ARG A 151 -21.03 -28.46 7.14
C ARG A 151 -20.02 -27.72 6.28
N LEU A 152 -18.72 -27.89 6.57
CA LEU A 152 -17.66 -27.32 5.75
C LEU A 152 -17.53 -28.12 4.43
N PRO A 153 -17.38 -27.45 3.27
CA PRO A 153 -16.97 -28.12 2.03
C PRO A 153 -15.57 -28.73 2.16
N SER A 154 -15.25 -29.67 1.27
CA SER A 154 -14.13 -30.61 1.34
C SER A 154 -12.71 -29.99 1.37
N GLU A 155 -12.57 -28.68 1.21
CA GLU A 155 -11.30 -27.96 1.06
C GLU A 155 -11.31 -26.64 1.86
N VAL A 156 -11.67 -26.71 3.14
CA VAL A 156 -11.56 -25.55 4.04
C VAL A 156 -10.41 -25.76 5.00
N GLU A 157 -9.34 -25.00 4.79
CA GLU A 157 -8.22 -24.87 5.75
C GLU A 157 -8.62 -23.87 6.85
N LEU A 158 -8.55 -24.29 8.12
CA LEU A 158 -8.91 -23.44 9.25
C LEU A 158 -7.66 -22.81 9.87
N PRO A 159 -7.63 -21.48 10.07
CA PRO A 159 -6.54 -20.83 10.79
C PRO A 159 -6.43 -21.30 12.24
N SER A 160 -5.20 -21.31 12.76
CA SER A 160 -4.85 -21.68 14.14
C SER A 160 -5.46 -20.69 15.13
N GLY A 161 -6.62 -21.02 15.68
CA GLY A 161 -7.38 -20.15 16.58
C GLY A 161 -8.88 -20.45 16.62
N ILE A 162 -9.38 -21.21 15.64
CA ILE A 162 -10.76 -21.69 15.61
C ILE A 162 -10.87 -22.98 16.44
N GLY A 163 -11.63 -22.91 17.53
CA GLY A 163 -11.99 -24.09 18.31
C GLY A 163 -13.14 -24.85 17.65
N ILE A 164 -12.90 -26.10 17.26
CA ILE A 164 -13.94 -26.98 16.72
C ILE A 164 -14.75 -27.55 17.90
N PRO A 165 -16.08 -27.37 17.95
CA PRO A 165 -16.94 -28.05 18.92
C PRO A 165 -16.85 -29.57 18.77
N SER A 166 -16.90 -30.31 19.89
CA SER A 166 -16.84 -31.79 19.92
C SER A 166 -17.89 -32.51 19.06
N ASP A 167 -18.92 -31.79 18.65
CA ASP A 167 -20.11 -32.33 18.00
C ASP A 167 -20.06 -32.15 16.46
N VAL A 168 -19.01 -31.50 15.95
CA VAL A 168 -18.73 -31.38 14.51
C VAL A 168 -18.18 -32.71 14.01
N ARG A 169 -18.96 -33.39 13.17
CA ARG A 169 -18.51 -34.60 12.46
C ARG A 169 -17.89 -34.21 11.14
N PHE A 170 -16.58 -34.38 11.02
CA PHE A 170 -15.91 -34.35 9.72
C PHE A 170 -16.15 -35.67 9.02
N PRO A 171 -16.42 -35.64 7.70
CA PRO A 171 -16.51 -36.88 6.96
C PRO A 171 -15.13 -37.57 6.84
N PHE A 172 -13.98 -36.86 6.96
CA PHE A 172 -12.61 -37.40 6.84
C PHE A 172 -11.53 -36.53 7.53
N ASP A 173 -10.25 -36.91 7.43
CA ASP A 173 -9.07 -36.35 8.12
C ASP A 173 -8.92 -34.82 8.03
N VAL A 174 -9.00 -34.14 9.19
CA VAL A 174 -8.65 -32.72 9.34
C VAL A 174 -7.14 -32.60 9.55
N ARG A 175 -6.43 -31.92 8.64
CA ARG A 175 -5.05 -31.49 8.88
C ARG A 175 -5.05 -30.13 9.55
N LEU A 176 -4.65 -30.09 10.82
CA LEU A 176 -4.20 -28.85 11.45
C LEU A 176 -2.88 -28.47 10.79
N LEU A 177 -2.85 -27.35 10.05
CA LEU A 177 -1.60 -26.75 9.63
C LEU A 177 -0.93 -26.16 10.88
N ALA A 178 -0.06 -26.95 11.50
CA ALA A 178 1.06 -26.38 12.23
C ALA A 178 1.96 -25.77 11.15
N ASP A 179 2.06 -24.44 11.18
CA ASP A 179 2.94 -23.65 10.35
C ASP A 179 2.76 -23.86 8.84
N VAL A 180 1.99 -22.97 8.22
CA VAL A 180 2.27 -22.62 6.81
C VAL A 180 3.67 -22.01 6.84
N GLU A 181 4.68 -22.77 6.44
CA GLU A 181 5.96 -22.20 6.04
C GLU A 181 5.64 -21.01 5.12
N PRO A 182 6.23 -19.83 5.36
CA PRO A 182 6.04 -18.72 4.44
C PRO A 182 6.43 -19.24 3.06
N PHE A 183 5.62 -18.91 2.05
CA PHE A 183 5.88 -19.19 0.64
C PHE A 183 7.13 -18.40 0.19
N VAL A 184 8.28 -18.77 0.74
CA VAL A 184 9.61 -18.17 0.62
C VAL A 184 10.61 -19.30 0.84
N ALA A 185 10.70 -20.24 -0.11
CA ALA A 185 11.93 -20.95 -0.43
C ALA A 185 11.69 -22.00 -1.51
N GLU A 186 11.73 -21.62 -2.80
CA GLU A 186 12.21 -22.60 -3.78
C GLU A 186 12.95 -22.02 -5.00
N ASN A 187 13.32 -20.72 -5.01
CA ASN A 187 14.12 -20.18 -6.12
C ASN A 187 15.21 -19.18 -5.68
N LEU A 188 15.75 -19.32 -4.46
CA LEU A 188 16.81 -18.43 -3.96
C LEU A 188 18.17 -19.14 -3.76
N PRO A 189 18.78 -19.70 -4.82
CA PRO A 189 20.24 -19.61 -4.93
C PRO A 189 20.76 -18.79 -6.13
N ASP A 190 19.96 -18.49 -7.14
CA ASP A 190 20.53 -17.96 -8.41
C ASP A 190 20.63 -16.43 -8.50
N ALA A 191 19.94 -15.68 -7.62
CA ALA A 191 19.93 -14.22 -7.68
C ALA A 191 21.10 -13.53 -6.93
N LEU A 192 21.90 -14.27 -6.14
CA LEU A 192 23.07 -13.73 -5.43
C LEU A 192 24.39 -13.93 -6.17
N ALA A 193 24.38 -14.55 -7.35
CA ALA A 193 25.59 -14.78 -8.15
C ALA A 193 25.96 -13.62 -9.10
N VAL A 194 25.16 -12.55 -9.20
CA VAL A 194 25.37 -11.47 -10.20
C VAL A 194 25.91 -10.16 -9.58
N VAL A 195 26.27 -10.14 -8.28
CA VAL A 195 26.90 -8.96 -7.64
C VAL A 195 28.29 -9.26 -7.06
N ALA A 196 28.88 -10.39 -7.41
CA ALA A 196 30.28 -10.67 -7.12
C ALA A 196 31.02 -11.04 -8.41
N LEU A 197 31.33 -10.01 -9.22
CA LEU A 197 32.54 -9.83 -10.03
C LEU A 197 32.47 -8.51 -10.80
#